data_AF-A0A821M2X9-F1
#
_entry.id   AF-A0A821M2X9-F1
#
_cell.length_a   1.000
_cell.length_b   1.000
_cell.length_c   1.000
_cell.angle_alpha   90.00
_cell.angle_beta   90.00
_cell.angle_gamma   90.00
#
_symmetry.space_group_name_H-M   'P 1'
#
loop_
_entity.id
_entity.type
_entity.pdbx_description
1 polymer ?
#
loop_
_entity_poly.entity_id
_entity_poly.type
_entity_poly.pdbx_seq_one_letter_code
_entity_poly.pdbx_strand_id
1 'polypeptide(L)'
;MCTKLAKLFVESIDRVVQELGYCCGRQYAYLPKLMLCYGKQQCWEISPYGYYYYYYSNSEPSRFNLSSVGDDSTQTLVEIPKQIFLLAQNNIRKPEIMIVCIVCTRRWHQ
;
A
#
# COMPACT_ATOMS: atom_id res chain seq x y z
N MET A 1 11.51 13.83 6.43
CA MET A 1 11.32 15.18 7.00
C MET A 1 10.56 16.02 5.99
N CYS A 2 9.40 16.59 6.36
CA CYS A 2 8.68 17.53 5.50
C CYS A 2 9.29 18.93 5.70
N THR A 3 9.80 19.55 4.64
CA THR A 3 10.42 20.89 4.72
C THR A 3 9.34 21.98 4.68
N LYS A 4 9.64 23.17 5.24
CA LYS A 4 8.75 24.34 5.14
C LYS A 4 8.39 24.65 3.67
N LEU A 5 9.35 24.45 2.76
CA LEU A 5 9.16 24.62 1.32
C LEU A 5 8.14 23.64 0.75
N ALA A 6 8.18 22.36 1.15
CA ALA A 6 7.22 21.37 0.68
C ALA A 6 5.79 21.71 1.11
N LYS A 7 5.59 22.24 2.32
CA LYS A 7 4.27 22.71 2.78
C LYS A 7 3.75 23.87 1.94
N LEU A 8 4.58 24.91 1.74
CA LEU A 8 4.22 26.08 0.93
C LEU A 8 3.94 25.70 -0.53
N PHE A 9 4.68 24.74 -1.08
CA PHE A 9 4.44 24.23 -2.42
C PHE A 9 3.06 23.58 -2.52
N VAL A 10 2.71 22.68 -1.60
CA VAL A 10 1.40 22.00 -1.59
C VAL A 10 0.24 22.99 -1.44
N GLU A 11 0.40 24.03 -0.62
CA GLU A 11 -0.63 25.07 -0.46
C GLU A 11 -0.81 25.94 -1.71
N SER A 12 0.27 26.24 -2.43
CA SER A 12 0.25 27.13 -3.60
C SER A 12 -0.10 26.42 -4.91
N ILE A 13 0.28 25.15 -5.07
CA ILE A 13 0.13 24.42 -6.33
C ILE A 13 -1.33 24.17 -6.70
N ASP A 14 -2.20 23.95 -5.70
CA ASP A 14 -3.61 23.63 -5.94
C ASP A 14 -4.31 24.70 -6.76
N ARG A 15 -4.06 25.98 -6.43
CA ARG A 15 -4.64 27.11 -7.17
C ARG A 15 -4.22 27.10 -8.64
N VAL A 16 -2.93 26.91 -8.89
CA VAL A 16 -2.34 26.94 -10.25
C VAL A 16 -2.90 25.81 -11.12
N VAL A 17 -2.99 24.60 -10.58
CA VAL A 17 -3.45 23.45 -11.37
C VAL A 17 -4.97 23.45 -11.57
N GLN A 18 -5.73 24.03 -10.64
CA GLN A 18 -7.17 24.25 -10.82
C GLN A 18 -7.46 25.25 -11.94
N GLU A 19 -6.67 26.33 -12.05
CA GLU A 19 -6.75 27.27 -13.18
C GLU A 19 -6.41 26.59 -14.52
N LEU A 20 -5.49 25.61 -14.51
CA LEU A 20 -5.19 24.75 -15.67
C LEU A 20 -6.26 23.68 -15.92
N GLY A 21 -7.29 23.61 -15.07
CA GLY A 21 -8.41 22.68 -15.13
C GLY A 21 -8.02 21.24 -14.81
N TYR A 22 -7.29 21.04 -13.72
CA TYR A 22 -7.10 19.78 -12.99
C TYR A 22 -7.78 19.85 -11.61
N CYS A 23 -7.93 18.72 -10.91
CA CYS A 23 -8.55 18.68 -9.57
C CYS A 23 -7.71 19.39 -8.49
N CYS A 24 -6.43 19.02 -8.36
CA CYS A 24 -5.48 19.54 -7.37
C CYS A 24 -4.06 19.08 -7.72
N GLY A 25 -3.05 19.66 -7.04
CA GLY A 25 -1.62 19.41 -7.30
C GLY A 25 -0.99 18.48 -6.26
N ARG A 26 -1.83 17.82 -5.47
CA ARG A 26 -1.43 16.97 -4.35
C ARG A 26 -1.04 15.59 -4.84
N GLN A 27 -0.07 15.00 -4.16
CA GLN A 27 0.25 13.59 -4.30
C GLN A 27 -0.33 12.84 -3.12
N TYR A 28 -1.54 12.33 -3.31
CA TYR A 28 -2.14 11.44 -2.33
C TYR A 28 -1.58 10.04 -2.48
N ALA A 29 -1.38 9.40 -1.34
CA ALA A 29 -0.99 8.01 -1.28
C ALA A 29 -1.82 7.34 -0.19
N TYR A 30 -2.38 6.20 -0.52
CA TYR A 30 -3.13 5.40 0.43
C TYR A 30 -2.19 4.41 1.12
N LEU A 31 -2.53 4.12 2.36
CA LEU A 31 -2.01 2.92 2.99
C LEU A 31 -2.53 1.72 2.18
N PRO A 32 -1.66 0.75 1.84
CA PRO A 32 -2.10 -0.47 1.19
C PRO A 32 -3.17 -1.16 2.05
N LYS A 33 -4.01 -1.95 1.39
CA LYS A 33 -5.06 -2.79 2.00
C LYS A 33 -4.61 -3.36 3.36
N LEU A 34 -5.56 -3.42 4.30
CA LEU A 34 -5.43 -4.01 5.63
C LEU A 34 -4.51 -5.25 5.59
N MET A 35 -3.34 -5.15 6.21
CA MET A 35 -2.40 -6.26 6.32
C MET A 35 -2.79 -7.09 7.54
N LEU A 36 -3.31 -8.29 7.32
CA LEU A 36 -3.74 -9.19 8.37
C LEU A 36 -2.54 -9.90 9.01
N CYS A 37 -2.55 -10.03 10.34
CA CYS A 37 -1.56 -10.83 11.05
C CYS A 37 -2.02 -12.29 11.14
N TYR A 38 -1.06 -13.21 10.98
CA TYR A 38 -1.28 -14.63 11.15
C TYR A 38 -0.59 -15.14 12.43
N GLY A 39 -1.26 -16.05 13.17
CA GLY A 39 -0.67 -16.75 14.31
C GLY A 39 -1.03 -16.24 15.71
N LYS A 40 -1.82 -15.16 15.83
CA LYS A 40 -2.38 -14.73 17.13
C LYS A 40 -3.83 -14.30 16.99
N GLN A 41 -4.73 -14.99 17.71
CA GLN A 41 -6.19 -14.73 17.74
C GLN A 41 -6.58 -13.26 18.05
N GLN A 42 -5.66 -12.45 18.56
CA GLN A 42 -5.89 -11.04 18.94
C GLN A 42 -5.12 -10.03 18.07
N CYS A 43 -4.31 -10.47 17.11
CA CYS A 43 -3.64 -9.57 16.18
C CYS A 43 -4.31 -9.72 14.81
N TRP A 44 -5.22 -8.81 14.49
CA TRP A 44 -5.97 -8.85 13.23
C TRP A 44 -5.40 -7.87 12.19
N GLU A 45 -4.65 -6.83 12.60
CA GLU A 45 -4.05 -5.84 11.69
C GLU A 45 -2.61 -5.49 12.09
N ILE A 46 -1.73 -5.38 11.08
CA ILE A 46 -0.39 -4.82 11.21
C ILE A 46 -0.49 -3.29 11.08
N SER A 47 -0.12 -2.57 12.13
CA SER A 47 -0.21 -1.11 12.17
C SER A 47 0.55 -0.44 11.01
N PRO A 48 0.16 0.79 10.60
CA PRO A 48 0.98 1.60 9.73
C PRO A 48 2.38 1.78 10.33
N TYR A 49 3.42 1.56 9.53
CA TYR A 49 4.83 1.52 9.94
C TYR A 49 5.23 0.38 10.90
N GLY A 50 4.31 -0.54 11.20
CA GLY A 50 4.59 -1.75 11.97
C GLY A 50 5.57 -2.67 11.23
N TYR A 51 6.34 -3.45 11.99
CA TYR A 51 7.24 -4.45 11.45
C TYR A 51 6.54 -5.81 11.35
N TYR A 52 6.82 -6.56 10.29
CA TYR A 52 6.28 -7.89 10.08
C TYR A 52 7.32 -8.80 9.42
N TYR A 53 7.13 -10.10 9.59
CA TYR A 53 7.93 -11.13 8.94
C TYR A 53 7.11 -11.77 7.83
N TYR A 54 7.73 -12.00 6.67
CA TYR A 54 7.09 -12.62 5.52
C TYR A 54 8.07 -13.55 4.79
N TYR A 55 7.56 -14.51 4.04
CA TYR A 55 8.36 -15.39 3.20
C TYR A 55 7.74 -15.45 1.81
N TYR A 56 8.56 -15.61 0.78
CA TYR A 56 8.09 -15.86 -0.58
C TYR A 56 7.95 -17.37 -0.79
N SER A 57 6.75 -17.85 -1.10
CA SER A 57 6.58 -19.16 -1.72
C SER A 57 6.76 -19.00 -3.22
N ASN A 58 7.71 -19.69 -3.84
CA ASN A 58 8.03 -19.59 -5.27
C ASN A 58 6.93 -20.16 -6.21
N SER A 59 5.67 -20.19 -5.77
CA SER A 59 4.52 -20.58 -6.59
C SER A 59 3.86 -19.33 -7.21
N GLU A 60 4.46 -18.88 -8.31
CA GLU A 60 4.00 -17.84 -9.24
C GLU A 60 3.93 -16.37 -8.76
N PRO A 61 4.58 -15.43 -9.47
CA PRO A 61 4.62 -13.99 -9.13
C PRO A 61 3.31 -13.23 -9.42
N SER A 62 2.28 -13.90 -9.95
CA SER A 62 1.01 -13.29 -10.37
C SER A 62 -0.02 -13.16 -9.24
N ARG A 63 0.25 -13.73 -8.06
CA ARG A 63 -0.61 -13.63 -6.88
C ARG A 63 0.19 -13.06 -5.72
N PHE A 64 0.12 -11.74 -5.54
CA PHE A 64 0.37 -11.06 -4.25
C PHE A 64 -0.68 -11.47 -3.19
N ASN A 65 -1.07 -12.74 -3.17
CA ASN A 65 -1.74 -13.32 -2.03
C ASN A 65 -0.61 -13.53 -1.03
N LEU A 66 -0.59 -12.70 0.00
CA LEU A 66 -0.03 -13.06 1.29
C LEU A 66 -0.53 -14.49 1.55
N SER A 67 0.30 -15.47 1.22
CA SER A 67 -0.15 -16.85 1.08
C SER A 67 -0.60 -17.22 2.47
N SER A 68 -1.91 -17.37 2.60
CA SER A 68 -2.60 -17.85 3.78
C SER A 68 -1.90 -19.14 4.19
N VAL A 69 -1.00 -19.03 5.15
CA VAL A 69 -0.65 -20.18 5.97
C VAL A 69 -1.98 -20.56 6.60
N GLY A 70 -2.49 -21.75 6.28
CA GLY A 70 -3.77 -22.34 6.71
C GLY A 70 -4.79 -21.45 7.43
N ASP A 71 -5.76 -20.92 6.69
CA ASP A 71 -7.07 -20.49 7.23
C ASP A 71 -8.20 -21.44 6.78
N ASP A 72 -7.85 -22.45 5.98
CA ASP A 72 -8.77 -23.49 5.53
C ASP A 72 -8.46 -24.77 6.31
N SER A 73 -9.47 -25.28 7.00
CA SER A 73 -9.38 -26.48 7.86
C SER A 73 -9.03 -27.75 7.07
N THR A 74 -9.00 -27.68 5.75
CA THR A 74 -8.57 -28.75 4.84
C THR A 74 -7.10 -28.65 4.40
N GLN A 75 -6.41 -27.54 4.71
CA GLN A 75 -5.03 -27.34 4.30
C GLN A 75 -4.06 -28.05 5.25
N THR A 76 -3.17 -28.86 4.66
CA THR A 76 -2.04 -29.48 5.38
C THR A 76 -1.15 -28.40 5.99
N LEU A 77 -0.95 -28.47 7.31
CA LEU A 77 -0.01 -27.61 8.01
C LEU A 77 1.41 -27.88 7.50
N VAL A 78 2.05 -26.84 6.97
CA VAL A 78 3.45 -26.88 6.54
C VAL A 78 4.29 -26.17 7.59
N GLU A 79 5.29 -26.86 8.13
CA GLU A 79 6.29 -26.23 8.99
C GLU A 79 7.28 -25.44 8.14
N ILE A 80 7.37 -24.13 8.39
CA ILE A 80 8.24 -23.21 7.65
C ILE A 80 9.33 -22.73 8.60
N PRO A 81 10.63 -22.96 8.30
CA PRO A 81 11.73 -22.53 9.15
C PRO A 81 11.72 -21.02 9.38
N LYS A 82 11.86 -20.57 10.62
CA LYS A 82 11.90 -19.12 10.94
C LYS A 82 13.00 -18.35 10.20
N GLN A 83 14.08 -19.04 9.83
CA GLN A 83 15.26 -18.46 9.17
C GLN A 83 14.97 -17.98 7.74
N ILE A 84 13.93 -18.52 7.08
CA ILE A 84 13.58 -18.11 5.71
C ILE A 84 12.63 -16.91 5.66
N PHE A 85 12.21 -16.41 6.83
CA PHE A 85 11.39 -15.21 6.91
C PHE A 85 12.26 -13.95 6.82
N LEU A 86 11.77 -12.98 6.06
CA LEU A 86 12.37 -11.67 5.89
C LEU A 86 11.60 -10.64 6.71
N LEU A 87 12.32 -9.73 7.36
CA LEU A 87 11.75 -8.59 8.05
C LEU A 87 11.37 -7.51 7.04
N ALA A 88 10.15 -7.00 7.14
CA ALA A 88 9.69 -5.83 6.40
C ALA A 88 8.96 -4.85 7.30
N GLN A 89 8.82 -3.62 6.82
CA GLN A 89 8.03 -2.57 7.45
C GLN A 89 6.79 -2.28 6.61
N ASN A 90 5.63 -2.09 7.26
CA ASN A 90 4.39 -1.67 6.62
C ASN A 90 4.41 -0.17 6.29
N ASN A 91 5.38 0.24 5.48
CA ASN A 91 5.63 1.62 5.08
C ASN A 91 5.41 1.87 3.57
N ILE A 92 5.02 0.82 2.83
CA ILE A 92 4.67 0.94 1.42
C ILE A 92 3.44 1.83 1.34
N ARG A 93 3.49 2.86 0.50
CA ARG A 93 2.34 3.73 0.21
C ARG A 93 2.01 3.57 -1.26
N LYS A 94 0.76 3.25 -1.58
CA LYS A 94 0.31 3.14 -2.97
C LYS A 94 -0.17 4.51 -3.44
N PRO A 95 0.30 5.01 -4.59
CA PRO A 95 -0.22 6.25 -5.13
C PRO A 95 -1.72 6.12 -5.41
N GLU A 96 -2.45 7.22 -5.22
CA GLU A 96 -3.86 7.30 -5.62
C GLU A 96 -4.02 7.01 -7.12
N ILE A 97 -5.15 6.40 -7.47
CA ILE A 97 -5.50 6.10 -8.86
C ILE A 97 -5.94 7.39 -9.54
N MET A 98 -5.43 7.64 -10.74
CA MET A 98 -5.83 8.78 -11.56
C MET A 98 -6.76 8.33 -12.68
N ILE A 99 -7.91 8.98 -12.82
CA ILE A 99 -8.82 8.82 -13.94
C ILE A 99 -8.36 9.74 -15.09
N VAL A 100 -8.31 9.20 -16.30
CA VAL A 100 -7.97 9.97 -17.51
C VAL A 100 -9.26 10.40 -18.20
N CYS A 101 -9.42 11.70 -18.45
CA CYS A 101 -10.52 12.21 -19.25
C CYS A 101 -10.37 11.76 -20.70
N ILE A 102 -11.41 11.13 -21.26
CA ILE A 102 -11.40 10.61 -22.64
C ILE A 102 -11.41 11.71 -23.71
N VAL A 103 -11.79 12.95 -23.36
CA VAL A 103 -11.88 14.08 -24.29
C VAL A 103 -10.60 14.93 -24.26
N CYS A 104 -10.21 15.41 -23.08
CA CYS A 104 -9.07 16.34 -22.95
C CYS A 104 -7.78 15.67 -22.47
N THR A 105 -7.78 14.36 -22.20
CA THR A 105 -6.63 13.54 -21.73
C THR A 105 -6.04 13.92 -20.37
N ARG A 106 -6.63 14.92 -19.68
CA ARG A 106 -6.21 15.32 -18.33
C ARG A 106 -6.48 14.23 -17.31
N ARG A 107 -5.64 14.19 -16.28
CA ARG A 107 -5.70 13.22 -15.18
C ARG A 107 -6.32 13.85 -13.95
N TRP A 108 -7.25 13.14 -13.32
CA TRP A 108 -7.97 13.57 -12.13
C TRP A 108 -7.83 12.49 -11.06
N HIS A 109 -7.74 12.90 -9.80
CA HIS A 109 -7.90 11.97 -8.69
C HIS A 109 -9.30 11.30 -8.78
N GLN A 110 -9.38 10.03 -8.40
CA GLN A 110 -10.59 9.20 -8.53
C GLN A 110 -11.69 9.63 -7.55
#